data_AF-A0A3C1W6J7-F1
#
_entry.id   AF-A0A3C1W6J7-F1
#
_cell.length_a   1.000
_cell.length_b   1.000
_cell.length_c   1.000
_cell.angle_alpha   90.00
_cell.angle_beta   90.00
_cell.angle_gamma   90.00
#
_symmetry.space_group_name_H-M   'P 1'
#
loop_
_entity.id
_entity.type
_entity.pdbx_description
1 polymer ?
#
loop_
_entity_poly.entity_id
_entity_poly.type
_entity_poly.pdbx_seq_one_letter_code
_entity_poly.pdbx_strand_id
1 'polypeptide(L)'
;LEEENEKAVAGGLKLQNKWISPEERRRDSYGIDAGLEYADMVAAKESSDLKTALRHFENIQSDFSGSTHYAKASALAIETMKSYQPILQKRIAQVQFKRQDRERARATLPANVRAQNKAAQDKADATYLKLVARETNELKTKWLTLNEYHSDPMRKVLNTLKNTLSTLEKETPAENSSFADSLHQDAWDAVSRGDLEAVEEILRELKSLKVPERYLALLQEASEIKEENKQPLPTGEEAGDGDKPEEEEEAVAEEPAEKTETTAENKAISKTPSKKPTKSSPSASVPSADKDSGTSKIQVIFVVVLIVVIAGALGAAFLGRKKK
;
A
#
# COMPACT_ATOMS: atom_id res chain seq x y z
N LEU A 1 -2.98 -11.79 19.05
CA LEU A 1 -1.61 -11.26 18.97
C LEU A 1 -0.61 -12.34 18.55
N GLU A 2 -0.19 -13.29 19.38
CA GLU A 2 0.77 -14.34 18.93
C GLU A 2 0.22 -15.15 17.75
N GLU A 3 -0.96 -15.77 17.88
CA GLU A 3 -1.67 -16.43 16.76
C GLU A 3 -1.89 -15.54 15.51
N GLU A 4 -1.95 -14.21 15.69
CA GLU A 4 -2.16 -13.26 14.59
C GLU A 4 -0.84 -12.90 13.92
N ASN A 5 0.25 -12.89 14.68
CA ASN A 5 1.61 -12.75 14.19
C ASN A 5 2.01 -14.00 13.40
N GLU A 6 1.75 -15.20 13.92
CA GLU A 6 1.97 -16.47 13.22
C GLU A 6 1.26 -16.53 11.86
N LYS A 7 -0.04 -16.16 11.83
CA LYS A 7 -0.83 -16.13 10.59
C LYS A 7 -0.33 -15.08 9.59
N ALA A 8 0.19 -13.94 10.06
CA ALA A 8 0.82 -12.92 9.22
C ALA A 8 2.22 -13.33 8.72
N VAL A 9 3.05 -13.96 9.56
CA VAL A 9 4.39 -14.48 9.22
C VAL A 9 4.29 -15.62 8.21
N ALA A 10 3.24 -16.44 8.29
CA ALA A 10 2.91 -17.43 7.25
C ALA A 10 2.48 -16.82 5.90
N GLY A 11 2.31 -15.49 5.81
CA GLY A 11 1.92 -14.76 4.59
C GLY A 11 0.42 -14.49 4.44
N GLY A 12 -0.40 -14.87 5.44
CA GLY A 12 -1.84 -14.63 5.46
C GLY A 12 -2.19 -13.16 5.67
N LEU A 13 -3.29 -12.71 5.05
CA LEU A 13 -3.74 -11.31 5.07
C LEU A 13 -5.03 -11.18 5.88
N LYS A 14 -5.10 -10.24 6.81
CA LYS A 14 -6.34 -9.93 7.56
C LYS A 14 -7.09 -8.79 6.86
N LEU A 15 -8.22 -9.10 6.22
CA LEU A 15 -9.03 -8.15 5.45
C LEU A 15 -10.49 -8.27 5.87
N GLN A 16 -11.15 -7.14 6.17
CA GLN A 16 -12.54 -7.08 6.69
C GLN A 16 -12.78 -8.04 7.88
N ASN A 17 -11.82 -8.12 8.81
CA ASN A 17 -11.75 -9.05 9.95
C ASN A 17 -11.68 -10.56 9.60
N LYS A 18 -11.79 -10.99 8.34
CA LYS A 18 -11.45 -12.36 7.93
C LYS A 18 -9.92 -12.50 7.81
N TRP A 19 -9.38 -13.65 8.19
CA TRP A 19 -8.05 -14.08 7.74
C TRP A 19 -8.17 -14.78 6.39
N ILE A 20 -7.36 -14.34 5.43
CA ILE A 20 -7.16 -14.97 4.13
C ILE A 20 -5.90 -15.83 4.22
N SER A 21 -5.98 -17.11 3.88
CA SER A 21 -4.82 -18.01 3.91
C SER A 21 -3.77 -17.66 2.81
N PRO A 22 -2.52 -18.12 2.91
CA PRO A 22 -1.52 -17.93 1.85
C PRO A 22 -1.90 -18.60 0.51
N GLU A 23 -2.79 -19.59 0.55
CA GLU A 23 -3.31 -20.28 -0.64
C GLU A 23 -4.50 -19.53 -1.25
N GLU A 24 -5.48 -19.14 -0.43
CA GLU A 24 -6.56 -18.23 -0.84
C GLU A 24 -5.97 -16.94 -1.44
N ARG A 25 -4.94 -16.37 -0.81
CA ARG A 25 -4.28 -15.14 -1.26
C ARG A 25 -3.52 -15.31 -2.56
N ARG A 26 -2.94 -16.47 -2.87
CA ARG A 26 -2.33 -16.73 -4.19
C ARG A 26 -3.40 -16.83 -5.26
N ARG A 27 -4.41 -17.69 -5.03
CA ARG A 27 -5.55 -17.96 -5.93
C ARG A 27 -6.29 -16.69 -6.33
N ASP A 28 -6.53 -15.77 -5.38
CA ASP A 28 -7.26 -14.51 -5.60
C ASP A 28 -6.37 -13.26 -5.53
N SER A 29 -5.05 -13.38 -5.78
CA SER A 29 -4.12 -12.24 -5.60
C SER A 29 -4.49 -11.00 -6.42
N TYR A 30 -4.90 -11.16 -7.68
CA TYR A 30 -5.36 -10.04 -8.51
C TYR A 30 -6.62 -9.35 -7.94
N GLY A 31 -7.63 -10.11 -7.49
CA GLY A 31 -8.87 -9.57 -6.91
C GLY A 31 -8.64 -8.90 -5.56
N ILE A 32 -7.82 -9.50 -4.71
CA ILE A 32 -7.42 -8.97 -3.39
C ILE A 32 -6.64 -7.66 -3.54
N ASP A 33 -5.66 -7.60 -4.44
CA ASP A 33 -4.86 -6.38 -4.66
C ASP A 33 -5.72 -5.25 -5.27
N ALA A 34 -6.61 -5.56 -6.22
CA ALA A 34 -7.58 -4.60 -6.76
C ALA A 34 -8.55 -4.07 -5.67
N GLY A 35 -8.97 -4.96 -4.77
CA GLY A 35 -9.81 -4.63 -3.62
C GLY A 35 -9.10 -3.76 -2.58
N LEU A 36 -7.80 -3.97 -2.36
CA LEU A 36 -6.96 -3.18 -1.47
C LEU A 36 -6.71 -1.77 -2.02
N GLU A 37 -6.33 -1.65 -3.29
CA GLU A 37 -6.12 -0.36 -3.96
C GLU A 37 -7.42 0.48 -3.99
N TYR A 38 -8.58 -0.18 -4.14
CA TYR A 38 -9.89 0.46 -4.00
C TYR A 38 -10.20 0.89 -2.55
N ALA A 39 -9.79 0.12 -1.54
CA ALA A 39 -9.96 0.51 -0.13
C ALA A 39 -9.10 1.74 0.22
N ASP A 40 -7.86 1.80 -0.25
CA ASP A 40 -6.98 2.97 -0.09
C ASP A 40 -7.51 4.19 -0.86
N MET A 41 -8.12 3.99 -2.05
CA MET A 41 -8.84 5.04 -2.76
C MET A 41 -9.99 5.64 -1.92
N VAL A 42 -10.78 4.80 -1.25
CA VAL A 42 -11.85 5.24 -0.34
C VAL A 42 -11.28 6.02 0.84
N ALA A 43 -10.27 5.47 1.54
CA ALA A 43 -9.64 6.12 2.69
C ALA A 43 -9.00 7.48 2.34
N ALA A 44 -8.38 7.58 1.15
CA ALA A 44 -7.82 8.84 0.63
C ALA A 44 -8.92 9.88 0.33
N LYS A 45 -10.10 9.44 -0.16
CA LYS A 45 -11.25 10.32 -0.39
C LYS A 45 -11.87 10.78 0.94
N GLU A 46 -12.06 9.88 1.90
CA GLU A 46 -12.65 10.20 3.22
C GLU A 46 -11.78 11.16 4.03
N SER A 47 -10.46 10.96 4.00
CA SER A 47 -9.47 11.91 4.55
C SER A 47 -9.32 13.22 3.75
N SER A 48 -10.12 13.40 2.69
CA SER A 48 -10.15 14.57 1.80
C SER A 48 -8.87 14.83 0.98
N ASP A 49 -7.94 13.86 0.87
CA ASP A 49 -6.87 13.92 -0.12
C ASP A 49 -7.35 13.42 -1.49
N LEU A 50 -8.18 14.26 -2.13
CA LEU A 50 -8.71 14.04 -3.47
C LEU A 50 -7.62 13.85 -4.54
N LYS A 51 -6.37 14.27 -4.29
CA LYS A 51 -5.24 14.04 -5.19
C LYS A 51 -4.73 12.60 -5.04
N THR A 52 -4.63 12.09 -3.81
CA THR A 52 -4.19 10.71 -3.56
C THR A 52 -5.26 9.69 -3.96
N ALA A 53 -6.55 9.96 -3.71
CA ALA A 53 -7.65 9.14 -4.21
C ALA A 53 -7.62 8.97 -5.74
N LEU A 54 -7.33 10.05 -6.49
CA LEU A 54 -7.20 9.97 -7.94
C LEU A 54 -5.92 9.26 -8.41
N ARG A 55 -4.87 9.17 -7.59
CA ARG A 55 -3.69 8.32 -7.89
C ARG A 55 -4.01 6.85 -7.73
N HIS A 56 -4.72 6.45 -6.67
CA HIS A 56 -5.21 5.07 -6.54
C HIS A 56 -6.13 4.71 -7.72
N PHE A 57 -7.00 5.62 -8.17
CA PHE A 57 -7.75 5.41 -9.41
C PHE A 57 -6.87 5.27 -10.66
N GLU A 58 -5.78 6.05 -10.78
CA GLU A 58 -4.84 5.94 -11.90
C GLU A 58 -4.15 4.57 -11.94
N ASN A 59 -3.85 3.98 -10.77
CA ASN A 59 -3.35 2.61 -10.64
C ASN A 59 -4.44 1.57 -10.98
N ILE A 60 -5.67 1.73 -10.46
CA ILE A 60 -6.79 0.83 -10.77
C ILE A 60 -7.12 0.83 -12.27
N GLN A 61 -6.98 1.97 -12.95
CA GLN A 61 -7.19 2.08 -14.39
C GLN A 61 -6.04 1.51 -15.24
N SER A 62 -4.80 1.45 -14.73
CA SER A 62 -3.68 0.82 -15.46
C SER A 62 -3.56 -0.68 -15.22
N ASP A 63 -3.80 -1.12 -13.98
CA ASP A 63 -3.41 -2.45 -13.51
C ASP A 63 -4.60 -3.36 -13.20
N PHE A 64 -5.80 -2.80 -12.97
CA PHE A 64 -6.95 -3.54 -12.47
C PHE A 64 -8.23 -3.24 -13.27
N SER A 65 -8.11 -2.82 -14.53
CA SER A 65 -9.25 -2.42 -15.37
C SER A 65 -10.23 -3.54 -15.68
N GLY A 66 -9.77 -4.80 -15.67
CA GLY A 66 -10.63 -5.98 -15.82
C GLY A 66 -11.27 -6.47 -14.52
N SER A 67 -11.04 -5.78 -13.39
CA SER A 67 -11.51 -6.23 -12.07
C SER A 67 -12.98 -5.88 -11.79
N THR A 68 -13.63 -6.69 -10.95
CA THR A 68 -14.94 -6.37 -10.32
C THR A 68 -14.93 -5.06 -9.52
N HIS A 69 -13.74 -4.54 -9.19
CA HIS A 69 -13.54 -3.28 -8.47
C HIS A 69 -13.47 -2.05 -9.40
N TYR A 70 -13.14 -2.19 -10.70
CA TYR A 70 -13.01 -1.05 -11.62
C TYR A 70 -14.28 -0.20 -11.70
N ALA A 71 -15.45 -0.82 -11.82
CA ALA A 71 -16.74 -0.09 -11.89
C ALA A 71 -17.01 0.77 -10.63
N LYS A 72 -16.66 0.26 -9.44
CA LYS A 72 -16.81 0.97 -8.16
C LYS A 72 -15.80 2.12 -8.08
N ALA A 73 -14.55 1.87 -8.48
CA ALA A 73 -13.49 2.86 -8.53
C ALA A 73 -13.81 4.01 -9.50
N SER A 74 -14.33 3.71 -10.69
CA SER A 74 -14.73 4.70 -11.69
C SER A 74 -15.88 5.59 -11.22
N ALA A 75 -16.90 5.03 -10.56
CA ALA A 75 -17.97 5.81 -9.94
C ALA A 75 -17.42 6.75 -8.85
N LEU A 76 -16.54 6.25 -7.99
CA LEU A 76 -15.89 7.01 -6.93
C LEU A 76 -14.95 8.10 -7.48
N ALA A 77 -14.28 7.84 -8.61
CA ALA A 77 -13.45 8.81 -9.33
C ALA A 77 -14.29 9.94 -9.91
N ILE A 78 -15.43 9.63 -10.55
CA ILE A 78 -16.36 10.64 -11.09
C ILE A 78 -16.82 11.62 -9.99
N GLU A 79 -17.18 11.12 -8.81
CA GLU A 79 -17.55 11.94 -7.65
C GLU A 79 -16.37 12.78 -7.11
N THR A 80 -15.20 12.15 -7.00
CA THR A 80 -13.95 12.81 -6.55
C THR A 80 -13.52 13.92 -7.50
N MET A 81 -13.64 13.72 -8.81
CA MET A 81 -13.33 14.74 -9.82
C MET A 81 -14.35 15.89 -9.79
N LYS A 82 -15.65 15.59 -9.67
CA LYS A 82 -16.73 16.58 -9.56
C LYS A 82 -16.58 17.49 -8.33
N SER A 83 -16.18 16.93 -7.20
CA SER A 83 -15.90 17.70 -5.97
C SER A 83 -14.56 18.46 -6.02
N TYR A 84 -13.52 17.91 -6.65
CA TYR A 84 -12.20 18.56 -6.73
C TYR A 84 -12.16 19.74 -7.72
N GLN A 85 -12.89 19.68 -8.83
CA GLN A 85 -12.93 20.72 -9.86
C GLN A 85 -13.21 22.16 -9.32
N PRO A 86 -14.29 22.43 -8.56
CA PRO A 86 -14.56 23.77 -8.02
C PRO A 86 -13.51 24.21 -6.98
N ILE A 87 -12.92 23.27 -6.24
CA ILE A 87 -11.82 23.55 -5.29
C ILE A 87 -10.60 24.08 -6.05
N LEU A 88 -10.24 23.46 -7.19
CA LEU A 88 -9.12 23.94 -8.02
C LEU A 88 -9.42 25.28 -8.68
N GLN A 89 -10.63 25.48 -9.21
CA GLN A 89 -11.03 26.77 -9.79
C GLN A 89 -10.90 27.92 -8.76
N LYS A 90 -11.38 27.70 -7.53
CA LYS A 90 -11.24 28.66 -6.42
C LYS A 90 -9.77 28.90 -6.05
N ARG A 91 -8.95 27.84 -5.95
CA ARG A 91 -7.51 27.96 -5.64
C ARG A 91 -6.76 28.73 -6.73
N ILE A 92 -7.02 28.46 -8.01
CA ILE A 92 -6.42 29.17 -9.17
C ILE A 92 -6.74 30.67 -9.13
N ALA A 93 -7.99 31.03 -8.86
CA ALA A 93 -8.40 32.44 -8.73
C ALA A 93 -7.70 33.15 -7.55
N GLN A 94 -7.38 32.42 -6.48
CA GLN A 94 -6.70 32.95 -5.29
C GLN A 94 -5.18 33.12 -5.45
N VAL A 95 -4.51 32.46 -6.41
CA VAL A 95 -3.04 32.48 -6.55
C VAL A 95 -2.47 33.90 -6.62
N GLN A 96 -3.09 34.79 -7.40
CA GLN A 96 -2.58 36.15 -7.57
C GLN A 96 -2.72 37.01 -6.29
N PHE A 97 -3.81 36.84 -5.54
CA PHE A 97 -3.99 37.48 -4.25
C PHE A 97 -2.95 36.96 -3.24
N LYS A 98 -2.76 35.63 -3.15
CA LYS A 98 -1.73 35.04 -2.28
C LYS A 98 -0.31 35.49 -2.64
N ARG A 99 0.01 35.63 -3.93
CA ARG A 99 1.27 36.26 -4.38
C ARG A 99 1.37 37.71 -3.90
N GLN A 100 0.35 38.55 -4.13
CA GLN A 100 0.36 39.94 -3.66
C GLN A 100 0.48 40.06 -2.14
N ASP A 101 -0.18 39.20 -1.36
CA ASP A 101 -0.11 39.24 0.09
C ASP A 101 1.25 38.75 0.63
N ARG A 102 1.88 37.77 -0.04
CA ARG A 102 3.29 37.40 0.19
C ARG A 102 4.23 38.57 -0.10
N GLU A 103 4.03 39.31 -1.18
CA GLU A 103 4.82 40.51 -1.51
C GLU A 103 4.62 41.62 -0.47
N ARG A 104 3.38 41.93 -0.08
CA ARG A 104 3.04 42.90 0.97
C ARG A 104 3.67 42.52 2.32
N ALA A 105 3.55 41.27 2.73
CA ALA A 105 4.13 40.75 3.96
C ALA A 105 5.66 40.74 3.95
N ARG A 106 6.31 40.66 2.77
CA ARG A 106 7.76 40.85 2.65
C ARG A 106 8.15 42.34 2.67
N ALA A 107 7.31 43.23 2.15
CA ALA A 107 7.57 44.67 2.17
C ALA A 107 7.57 45.28 3.58
N THR A 108 6.77 44.75 4.51
CA THR A 108 6.74 45.17 5.92
C THR A 108 7.95 44.71 6.74
N LEU A 109 8.79 43.80 6.22
CA LEU A 109 9.98 43.33 6.93
C LEU A 109 11.10 44.40 6.93
N PRO A 110 11.96 44.42 7.98
CA PRO A 110 13.19 45.20 8.01
C PRO A 110 14.07 44.93 6.78
N ALA A 111 14.72 45.97 6.24
CA ALA A 111 15.40 45.92 4.94
C ALA A 111 16.47 44.82 4.83
N ASN A 112 17.22 44.58 5.92
CA ASN A 112 18.20 43.51 6.06
C ASN A 112 17.59 42.09 6.00
N VAL A 113 16.33 41.92 6.43
CA VAL A 113 15.63 40.62 6.45
C VAL A 113 14.91 40.35 5.12
N ARG A 114 14.50 41.37 4.35
CA ARG A 114 13.76 41.21 3.08
C ARG A 114 14.49 40.30 2.08
N ALA A 115 15.81 40.47 1.94
CA ALA A 115 16.61 39.69 1.01
C ALA A 115 16.64 38.19 1.40
N GLN A 116 16.89 37.90 2.68
CA GLN A 116 16.87 36.54 3.22
C GLN A 116 15.48 35.90 3.09
N ASN A 117 14.41 36.65 3.38
CA ASN A 117 13.04 36.19 3.23
C ASN A 117 12.68 35.87 1.76
N LYS A 118 13.11 36.72 0.80
CA LYS A 118 12.93 36.43 -0.63
C LYS A 118 13.70 35.17 -1.04
N ALA A 119 14.97 35.05 -0.66
CA ALA A 119 15.78 33.87 -0.99
C ALA A 119 15.18 32.56 -0.43
N ALA A 120 14.57 32.61 0.76
CA ALA A 120 13.84 31.48 1.33
C ALA A 120 12.56 31.13 0.54
N GLN A 121 11.80 32.15 0.10
CA GLN A 121 10.62 31.96 -0.76
C GLN A 121 11.01 31.39 -2.13
N ASP A 122 12.02 31.97 -2.78
CA ASP A 122 12.56 31.50 -4.07
C ASP A 122 13.04 30.04 -3.98
N LYS A 123 13.74 29.67 -2.89
CA LYS A 123 14.18 28.29 -2.62
C LYS A 123 13.01 27.34 -2.42
N ALA A 124 11.95 27.75 -1.72
CA ALA A 124 10.75 26.94 -1.51
C ALA A 124 10.00 26.70 -2.84
N ASP A 125 9.82 27.74 -3.65
CA ASP A 125 9.18 27.64 -4.96
C ASP A 125 10.00 26.78 -5.93
N ALA A 126 11.33 26.94 -5.96
CA ALA A 126 12.22 26.09 -6.75
C ALA A 126 12.21 24.62 -6.31
N THR A 127 12.02 24.36 -5.01
CA THR A 127 11.89 22.99 -4.47
C THR A 127 10.56 22.35 -4.89
N TYR A 128 9.47 23.12 -4.84
CA TYR A 128 8.16 22.69 -5.32
C TYR A 128 8.16 22.41 -6.84
N LEU A 129 8.76 23.29 -7.66
CA LEU A 129 8.80 23.08 -9.11
C LEU A 129 9.64 21.84 -9.49
N LYS A 130 10.69 21.51 -8.72
CA LYS A 130 11.40 20.23 -8.85
C LYS A 130 10.53 19.02 -8.51
N LEU A 131 9.67 19.10 -7.49
CA LEU A 131 8.70 18.03 -7.18
C LEU A 131 7.70 17.85 -8.34
N VAL A 132 7.14 18.93 -8.87
CA VAL A 132 6.20 18.86 -10.01
C VAL A 132 6.86 18.30 -11.28
N ALA A 133 8.15 18.61 -11.50
CA ALA A 133 8.93 18.03 -12.59
C ALA A 133 9.13 16.51 -12.40
N ARG A 134 9.51 16.06 -11.20
CA ARG A 134 9.58 14.63 -10.84
C ARG A 134 8.25 13.92 -11.06
N GLU A 135 7.16 14.47 -10.53
CA GLU A 135 5.82 13.89 -10.66
C GLU A 135 5.38 13.77 -12.12
N THR A 136 5.75 14.73 -12.98
CA THR A 136 5.45 14.70 -14.42
C THR A 136 6.37 13.74 -15.20
N ASN A 137 7.67 13.71 -14.92
CA ASN A 137 8.68 13.10 -15.79
C ASN A 137 9.11 11.71 -15.32
N GLU A 138 9.35 11.55 -14.02
CA GLU A 138 9.83 10.31 -13.40
C GLU A 138 8.63 9.42 -13.03
N LEU A 139 7.67 9.95 -12.29
CA LEU A 139 6.48 9.22 -11.81
C LEU A 139 5.31 9.20 -12.80
N LYS A 140 5.36 10.03 -13.86
CA LYS A 140 4.38 10.13 -14.95
C LYS A 140 2.90 10.37 -14.56
N THR A 141 2.60 10.61 -13.28
CA THR A 141 1.22 10.78 -12.80
C THR A 141 0.59 12.07 -13.31
N LYS A 142 -0.70 11.99 -13.64
CA LYS A 142 -1.49 13.15 -14.06
C LYS A 142 -1.93 14.02 -12.86
N TRP A 143 -1.80 13.51 -11.65
CA TRP A 143 -2.34 14.07 -10.40
C TRP A 143 -1.26 14.74 -9.56
N LEU A 144 -0.81 15.91 -10.02
CA LEU A 144 0.29 16.66 -9.42
C LEU A 144 -0.02 17.17 -8.00
N THR A 145 1.00 17.21 -7.16
CA THR A 145 0.97 17.92 -5.88
C THR A 145 0.91 19.43 -6.15
N LEU A 146 0.09 20.16 -5.39
CA LEU A 146 -0.26 21.55 -5.68
C LEU A 146 0.18 22.50 -4.56
N ASN A 147 0.79 23.62 -4.95
CA ASN A 147 1.19 24.71 -4.05
C ASN A 147 0.37 25.97 -4.33
N GLU A 148 -0.11 26.63 -3.28
CA GLU A 148 -1.03 27.78 -3.34
C GLU A 148 -0.51 29.03 -4.06
N TYR A 149 0.79 29.11 -4.34
CA TYR A 149 1.43 30.22 -5.06
C TYR A 149 1.68 29.91 -6.55
N HIS A 150 1.26 28.75 -7.08
CA HIS A 150 1.56 28.32 -8.45
C HIS A 150 0.32 27.85 -9.20
N SER A 151 -0.21 28.69 -10.10
CA SER A 151 -1.43 28.43 -10.86
C SER A 151 -1.30 27.30 -11.88
N ASP A 152 -0.10 27.07 -12.41
CA ASP A 152 0.03 26.39 -13.70
C ASP A 152 -0.02 24.85 -13.55
N PRO A 153 0.56 24.25 -12.49
CA PRO A 153 0.25 22.87 -12.12
C PRO A 153 -1.22 22.67 -11.77
N MET A 154 -1.88 23.64 -11.12
CA MET A 154 -3.33 23.55 -10.84
C MET A 154 -4.16 23.58 -12.14
N ARG A 155 -3.78 24.41 -13.12
CA ARG A 155 -4.41 24.46 -14.45
C ARG A 155 -4.20 23.15 -15.21
N LYS A 156 -3.01 22.55 -15.14
CA LYS A 156 -2.73 21.22 -15.70
C LYS A 156 -3.65 20.16 -15.09
N VAL A 157 -3.73 20.06 -13.76
CA VAL A 157 -4.63 19.10 -13.08
C VAL A 157 -6.10 19.40 -13.37
N LEU A 158 -6.54 20.67 -13.41
CA LEU A 158 -7.91 21.04 -13.77
C LEU A 158 -8.28 20.63 -15.22
N ASN A 159 -7.31 20.66 -16.15
CA ASN A 159 -7.52 20.17 -17.51
C ASN A 159 -7.52 18.62 -17.55
N THR A 160 -6.67 17.95 -16.76
CA THR A 160 -6.76 16.50 -16.56
C THR A 160 -8.16 16.11 -16.10
N LEU A 161 -8.66 16.70 -15.00
CA LEU A 161 -9.98 16.41 -14.42
C LEU A 161 -11.10 16.46 -15.45
N LYS A 162 -11.14 17.51 -16.28
CA LYS A 162 -12.18 17.66 -17.32
C LYS A 162 -12.10 16.56 -18.38
N ASN A 163 -10.88 16.22 -18.81
CA ASN A 163 -10.67 15.22 -19.84
C ASN A 163 -11.01 13.82 -19.32
N THR A 164 -10.48 13.44 -18.15
CA THR A 164 -10.74 12.13 -17.54
C THR A 164 -12.20 11.97 -17.14
N LEU A 165 -12.85 13.01 -16.61
CA LEU A 165 -14.30 13.00 -16.35
C LEU A 165 -15.08 12.79 -17.64
N SER A 166 -14.77 13.53 -18.71
CA SER A 166 -15.49 13.40 -19.99
C SER A 166 -15.20 12.07 -20.71
N THR A 167 -14.12 11.37 -20.40
CA THR A 167 -13.91 9.98 -20.85
C THR A 167 -14.74 9.01 -20.01
N LEU A 168 -14.62 9.07 -18.67
CA LEU A 168 -15.30 8.13 -17.76
C LEU A 168 -16.83 8.26 -17.77
N GLU A 169 -17.38 9.46 -18.00
CA GLU A 169 -18.82 9.66 -18.20
C GLU A 169 -19.33 9.13 -19.57
N LYS A 170 -18.44 8.61 -20.43
CA LYS A 170 -18.76 7.91 -21.69
C LYS A 170 -18.36 6.43 -21.67
N GLU A 171 -17.63 5.96 -20.66
CA GLU A 171 -17.31 4.55 -20.49
C GLU A 171 -18.55 3.79 -20.00
N THR A 172 -19.27 3.15 -20.92
CA THR A 172 -20.31 2.17 -20.59
C THR A 172 -19.65 0.85 -20.15
N PRO A 173 -19.97 0.30 -18.97
CA PRO A 173 -19.53 -1.04 -18.60
C PRO A 173 -19.99 -2.09 -19.63
N ALA A 174 -19.12 -3.06 -19.94
CA ALA A 174 -19.49 -4.17 -20.80
C ALA A 174 -20.39 -5.15 -20.03
N GLU A 175 -21.68 -5.18 -20.35
CA GLU A 175 -22.70 -5.93 -19.59
C GLU A 175 -22.46 -7.45 -19.52
N ASN A 176 -21.63 -8.00 -20.41
CA ASN A 176 -21.39 -9.45 -20.57
C ASN A 176 -19.89 -9.82 -20.56
N SER A 177 -19.00 -9.01 -19.99
CA SER A 177 -17.58 -9.36 -19.86
C SER A 177 -17.30 -10.26 -18.66
N SER A 178 -16.59 -11.36 -18.86
CA SER A 178 -15.99 -12.12 -17.76
C SER A 178 -15.00 -11.25 -16.98
N PHE A 179 -14.95 -11.40 -15.66
CA PHE A 179 -14.07 -10.62 -14.80
C PHE A 179 -12.70 -11.29 -14.67
N ALA A 180 -11.63 -10.47 -14.66
CA ALA A 180 -10.28 -10.96 -14.50
C ALA A 180 -10.03 -11.59 -13.11
N ASP A 181 -10.80 -11.19 -12.08
CA ASP A 181 -10.76 -11.77 -10.73
C ASP A 181 -11.13 -13.25 -10.76
N SER A 182 -12.27 -13.60 -11.40
CA SER A 182 -12.71 -14.99 -11.54
C SER A 182 -11.78 -15.80 -12.43
N LEU A 183 -11.42 -15.28 -13.62
CA LEU A 183 -10.50 -15.97 -14.54
C LEU A 183 -9.13 -16.24 -13.89
N HIS A 184 -8.64 -15.33 -13.05
CA HIS A 184 -7.39 -15.56 -12.30
C HIS A 184 -7.53 -16.71 -11.29
N GLN A 185 -8.66 -16.80 -10.57
CA GLN A 185 -8.94 -17.93 -9.67
C GLN A 185 -9.08 -19.25 -10.46
N ASP A 186 -9.79 -19.23 -11.59
CA ASP A 186 -9.99 -20.39 -12.46
C ASP A 186 -8.66 -20.91 -13.05
N ALA A 187 -7.73 -20.02 -13.38
CA ALA A 187 -6.38 -20.37 -13.80
C ALA A 187 -5.58 -21.08 -12.69
N TRP A 188 -5.62 -20.58 -11.45
CA TRP A 188 -4.99 -21.26 -10.30
C TRP A 188 -5.62 -22.62 -10.01
N ASP A 189 -6.93 -22.78 -10.22
CA ASP A 189 -7.60 -24.08 -10.12
C ASP A 189 -7.22 -25.02 -11.27
N ALA A 190 -7.03 -24.52 -12.49
CA ALA A 190 -6.54 -25.29 -13.63
C ALA A 190 -5.09 -25.77 -13.40
N VAL A 191 -4.19 -24.90 -12.93
CA VAL A 191 -2.85 -25.28 -12.46
C VAL A 191 -2.94 -26.32 -11.33
N SER A 192 -3.91 -26.19 -10.42
CA SER A 192 -4.12 -27.15 -9.32
C SER A 192 -4.55 -28.53 -9.84
N ARG A 193 -5.42 -28.61 -10.86
CA ARG A 193 -5.77 -29.84 -11.58
C ARG A 193 -4.64 -30.36 -12.51
N GLY A 194 -3.69 -29.50 -12.90
CA GLY A 194 -2.69 -29.79 -13.93
C GLY A 194 -3.27 -29.78 -15.35
N ASP A 195 -4.26 -28.92 -15.57
CA ASP A 195 -5.08 -28.77 -16.77
C ASP A 195 -4.46 -27.66 -17.65
N LEU A 196 -3.37 -28.00 -18.35
CA LEU A 196 -2.48 -27.01 -18.97
C LEU A 196 -3.12 -26.28 -20.16
N GLU A 197 -3.94 -26.97 -20.97
CA GLU A 197 -4.67 -26.35 -22.09
C GLU A 197 -5.63 -25.25 -21.59
N ALA A 198 -6.34 -25.50 -20.48
CA ALA A 198 -7.18 -24.49 -19.84
C ALA A 198 -6.36 -23.32 -19.27
N VAL A 199 -5.16 -23.57 -18.73
CA VAL A 199 -4.26 -22.49 -18.25
C VAL A 199 -3.83 -21.59 -19.40
N GLU A 200 -3.44 -22.13 -20.56
CA GLU A 200 -3.06 -21.33 -21.72
C GLU A 200 -4.22 -20.48 -22.27
N GLU A 201 -5.42 -21.06 -22.39
CA GLU A 201 -6.61 -20.33 -22.85
C GLU A 201 -6.98 -19.19 -21.89
N ILE A 202 -7.00 -19.45 -20.58
CA ILE A 202 -7.32 -18.44 -19.57
C ILE A 202 -6.22 -17.36 -19.50
N LEU A 203 -4.94 -17.72 -19.63
CA LEU A 203 -3.84 -16.75 -19.71
C LEU A 203 -3.97 -15.82 -20.93
N ARG A 204 -4.45 -16.34 -22.07
CA ARG A 204 -4.75 -15.53 -23.26
C ARG A 204 -5.91 -14.55 -23.00
N GLU A 205 -6.96 -14.98 -22.29
CA GLU A 205 -8.07 -14.09 -21.90
C GLU A 205 -7.62 -13.02 -20.90
N LEU A 206 -6.88 -13.37 -19.85
CA LEU A 206 -6.33 -12.43 -18.87
C LEU A 206 -5.41 -11.40 -19.54
N LYS A 207 -4.58 -11.82 -20.51
CA LYS A 207 -3.77 -10.92 -21.36
C LYS A 207 -4.65 -9.96 -22.19
N SER A 208 -5.80 -10.41 -22.69
CA SER A 208 -6.77 -9.54 -23.41
C SER A 208 -7.46 -8.51 -22.48
N LEU A 209 -7.71 -8.89 -21.22
CA LEU A 209 -8.25 -8.02 -20.17
C LEU A 209 -7.19 -7.07 -19.55
N LYS A 210 -5.95 -7.11 -20.05
CA LYS A 210 -4.80 -6.29 -19.63
C LYS A 210 -4.36 -6.55 -18.19
N VAL A 211 -4.51 -7.77 -17.70
CA VAL A 211 -3.98 -8.18 -16.40
C VAL A 211 -2.44 -8.01 -16.39
N PRO A 212 -1.86 -7.36 -15.37
CA PRO A 212 -0.41 -7.12 -15.31
C PRO A 212 0.42 -8.41 -15.32
N GLU A 213 1.54 -8.37 -16.05
CA GLU A 213 2.45 -9.51 -16.23
C GLU A 213 2.91 -10.14 -14.90
N ARG A 214 2.96 -9.38 -13.80
CA ARG A 214 3.28 -9.89 -12.46
C ARG A 214 2.33 -10.97 -11.94
N TYR A 215 1.07 -11.03 -12.39
CA TYR A 215 0.13 -12.09 -12.03
C TYR A 215 0.18 -13.24 -13.05
N LEU A 216 0.41 -12.91 -14.33
CA LEU A 216 0.51 -13.87 -15.43
C LEU A 216 1.76 -14.74 -15.31
N ALA A 217 2.91 -14.16 -14.97
CA ALA A 217 4.16 -14.87 -14.76
C ALA A 217 4.08 -15.88 -13.60
N LEU A 218 3.39 -15.56 -12.50
CA LEU A 218 3.19 -16.48 -11.38
C LEU A 218 2.32 -17.69 -11.75
N LEU A 219 1.34 -17.49 -12.63
CA LEU A 219 0.54 -18.59 -13.20
C LEU A 219 1.35 -19.46 -14.16
N GLN A 220 2.22 -18.84 -14.99
CA GLN A 220 3.11 -19.56 -15.90
C GLN A 220 4.15 -20.40 -15.14
N GLU A 221 4.89 -19.80 -14.20
CA GLU A 221 5.86 -20.48 -13.32
C GLU A 221 5.20 -21.68 -12.58
N ALA A 222 4.00 -21.48 -12.05
CA ALA A 222 3.25 -22.54 -11.37
C ALA A 222 2.75 -23.65 -12.32
N SER A 223 2.54 -23.35 -13.61
CA SER A 223 2.19 -24.35 -14.64
C SER A 223 3.43 -25.14 -15.13
N GLU A 224 4.57 -24.48 -15.29
CA GLU A 224 5.84 -25.10 -15.69
C GLU A 224 6.29 -26.13 -14.63
N ILE A 225 6.29 -25.75 -13.34
CA ILE A 225 6.56 -26.66 -12.21
C ILE A 225 5.57 -27.85 -12.19
N LYS A 226 4.34 -27.67 -12.68
CA LYS A 226 3.33 -28.73 -12.75
C LYS A 226 3.56 -29.68 -13.92
N GLU A 227 4.14 -29.20 -15.02
CA GLU A 227 4.53 -30.01 -16.17
C GLU A 227 5.80 -30.81 -15.90
N GLU A 228 6.82 -30.21 -15.27
CA GLU A 228 8.04 -30.92 -14.84
C GLU A 228 7.70 -32.11 -13.91
N ASN A 229 6.78 -31.92 -12.96
CA ASN A 229 6.29 -32.99 -12.07
C ASN A 229 5.34 -33.99 -12.75
N LYS A 230 4.95 -33.77 -14.02
CA LYS A 230 4.16 -34.70 -14.84
C LYS A 230 5.01 -35.50 -15.82
N GLN A 231 6.24 -35.07 -16.13
CA GLN A 231 7.15 -35.89 -16.92
C GLN A 231 7.55 -37.13 -16.11
N PRO A 232 7.37 -38.35 -16.63
CA PRO A 232 7.89 -39.54 -15.97
C PRO A 232 9.42 -39.46 -15.94
N LEU A 233 10.05 -39.95 -14.87
CA LEU A 233 11.49 -40.24 -14.92
C LEU A 233 11.76 -41.14 -16.14
N PRO A 234 12.86 -40.92 -16.88
CA PRO A 234 13.13 -41.67 -18.11
C PRO A 234 13.16 -43.16 -17.80
N THR A 235 12.20 -43.89 -18.37
CA THR A 235 12.11 -45.34 -18.25
C THR A 235 13.35 -45.94 -18.91
N GLY A 236 14.30 -46.42 -18.09
CA GLY A 236 15.42 -47.18 -18.61
C GLY A 236 14.91 -48.45 -19.27
N GLU A 237 15.17 -48.60 -20.56
CA GLU A 237 14.74 -49.79 -21.31
C GLU A 237 15.42 -51.07 -20.82
N GLU A 238 14.79 -52.19 -21.13
CA GLU A 238 15.15 -53.53 -20.70
C GLU A 238 16.48 -54.01 -21.32
N ALA A 239 17.23 -54.84 -20.58
CA ALA A 239 17.66 -56.19 -20.99
C ALA A 239 18.88 -56.67 -20.17
N GLY A 240 18.74 -57.80 -19.49
CA GLY A 240 19.80 -58.37 -18.64
C GLY A 240 19.44 -59.74 -18.07
N ASP A 241 18.97 -60.65 -18.94
CA ASP A 241 18.63 -62.03 -18.57
C ASP A 241 19.90 -62.84 -18.18
N GLY A 242 19.79 -63.76 -17.21
CA GLY A 242 20.94 -64.27 -16.46
C GLY A 242 20.71 -65.42 -15.46
N ASP A 243 19.80 -66.34 -15.76
CA ASP A 243 19.64 -67.73 -15.24
C ASP A 243 20.14 -68.14 -13.82
N LYS A 244 19.15 -68.54 -12.99
CA LYS A 244 19.13 -69.61 -11.93
C LYS A 244 19.57 -69.42 -10.45
N PRO A 245 19.03 -70.27 -9.53
CA PRO A 245 19.23 -70.20 -8.07
C PRO A 245 19.82 -71.48 -7.40
N GLU A 246 20.13 -71.36 -6.10
CA GLU A 246 20.14 -72.35 -5.00
C GLU A 246 19.89 -71.50 -3.71
N GLU A 247 19.02 -71.86 -2.75
CA GLU A 247 19.22 -72.79 -1.61
C GLU A 247 20.44 -72.40 -0.73
N GLU A 248 20.38 -72.27 0.61
CA GLU A 248 19.50 -72.82 1.68
C GLU A 248 19.34 -71.86 2.91
N GLU A 249 18.43 -72.20 3.83
CA GLU A 249 18.35 -72.05 5.33
C GLU A 249 19.21 -71.01 6.13
N GLU A 250 18.86 -70.54 7.34
CA GLU A 250 17.80 -70.89 8.33
C GLU A 250 17.36 -69.67 9.21
N ALA A 251 16.69 -69.91 10.36
CA ALA A 251 16.15 -68.94 11.32
C ALA A 251 17.26 -68.32 12.26
N VAL A 252 17.03 -67.43 13.25
CA VAL A 252 16.03 -67.37 14.34
C VAL A 252 15.73 -65.92 14.82
N ALA A 253 14.54 -65.77 15.39
CA ALA A 253 13.80 -64.60 15.87
C ALA A 253 14.31 -63.83 17.14
N GLU A 254 13.39 -63.04 17.71
CA GLU A 254 13.35 -62.40 19.05
C GLU A 254 13.75 -60.90 19.20
N GLU A 255 12.74 -60.04 18.95
CA GLU A 255 12.32 -58.94 19.84
C GLU A 255 11.87 -59.48 21.24
N PRO A 256 11.59 -58.68 22.31
CA PRO A 256 11.42 -57.21 22.39
C PRO A 256 12.04 -56.53 23.67
N ALA A 257 11.57 -55.31 23.99
CA ALA A 257 11.50 -54.67 25.34
C ALA A 257 12.81 -54.13 26.01
N GLU A 258 12.81 -53.11 26.90
CA GLU A 258 11.86 -52.01 27.20
C GLU A 258 12.58 -50.84 27.93
N LYS A 259 11.92 -49.66 27.99
CA LYS A 259 12.23 -48.36 28.63
C LYS A 259 13.09 -48.34 29.93
N THR A 260 13.86 -47.26 30.08
CA THR A 260 13.89 -46.29 31.23
C THR A 260 14.76 -45.09 30.79
N GLU A 261 14.42 -43.81 30.99
CA GLU A 261 14.38 -43.00 32.24
C GLU A 261 15.71 -42.94 33.02
N THR A 262 16.21 -41.80 33.55
CA THR A 262 15.91 -40.35 33.45
C THR A 262 17.12 -39.53 33.97
N THR A 263 17.02 -38.19 33.92
CA THR A 263 17.64 -37.23 34.89
C THR A 263 19.01 -36.60 34.54
N ALA A 264 19.10 -35.30 34.83
CA ALA A 264 20.21 -34.39 34.58
C ALA A 264 21.33 -34.45 35.67
N GLU A 265 22.48 -33.80 35.43
CA GLU A 265 22.76 -32.47 36.04
C GLU A 265 24.15 -31.88 35.68
N ASN A 266 24.12 -30.74 34.98
CA ASN A 266 24.96 -29.53 35.11
C ASN A 266 26.28 -29.57 35.92
N LYS A 267 27.41 -29.17 35.30
CA LYS A 267 28.51 -28.51 36.03
C LYS A 267 29.32 -27.52 35.18
N ALA A 268 29.36 -26.26 35.62
CA ALA A 268 30.18 -25.19 35.05
C ALA A 268 31.44 -24.90 35.89
N ILE A 269 32.42 -24.19 35.31
CA ILE A 269 33.42 -23.26 35.88
C ILE A 269 34.41 -22.92 34.74
N SER A 270 34.39 -21.74 34.11
CA SER A 270 34.66 -20.37 34.60
C SER A 270 36.16 -20.02 34.70
N LYS A 271 36.55 -18.93 34.01
CA LYS A 271 37.59 -17.97 34.43
C LYS A 271 37.55 -16.66 33.65
N THR A 272 37.28 -15.56 34.35
CA THR A 272 37.59 -14.17 33.96
C THR A 272 38.46 -13.55 35.05
N PRO A 273 39.35 -12.58 34.74
CA PRO A 273 39.03 -11.19 35.10
C PRO A 273 39.49 -10.18 34.02
N SER A 274 38.86 -9.02 33.74
CA SER A 274 38.11 -8.05 34.55
C SER A 274 38.97 -7.04 35.33
N LYS A 275 39.01 -5.78 34.87
CA LYS A 275 39.06 -4.58 35.74
C LYS A 275 38.45 -3.33 35.08
N LYS A 276 37.50 -2.74 35.81
CA LYS A 276 36.80 -1.44 35.64
C LYS A 276 37.41 -0.45 36.68
N PRO A 277 36.80 0.69 37.12
CA PRO A 277 35.64 1.47 36.65
C PRO A 277 36.10 2.87 36.16
N THR A 278 35.42 4.04 36.19
CA THR A 278 34.14 4.64 36.69
C THR A 278 33.88 5.89 35.80
N LYS A 279 32.79 6.68 35.75
CA LYS A 279 31.47 6.92 36.43
C LYS A 279 30.64 7.75 35.38
N SER A 280 29.36 8.13 35.48
CA SER A 280 28.21 7.96 36.40
C SER A 280 26.92 8.28 35.62
N SER A 281 25.78 7.71 36.01
CA SER A 281 24.42 8.20 35.63
C SER A 281 23.90 9.23 36.66
N PRO A 282 22.73 9.87 36.44
CA PRO A 282 21.40 9.25 36.68
C PRO A 282 20.48 9.34 35.45
N SER A 283 19.62 8.37 35.11
CA SER A 283 18.60 7.62 35.87
C SER A 283 17.22 8.31 35.91
N ALA A 284 16.29 7.78 35.12
CA ALA A 284 14.85 7.93 35.27
C ALA A 284 14.17 6.66 34.70
N SER A 285 13.26 6.05 35.47
CA SER A 285 12.61 4.78 35.13
C SER A 285 11.10 4.87 35.30
N VAL A 286 10.34 4.47 34.27
CA VAL A 286 8.87 4.40 34.27
C VAL A 286 8.47 3.09 33.55
N PRO A 287 7.49 2.31 34.05
CA PRO A 287 7.26 0.94 33.59
C PRO A 287 6.29 0.84 32.40
N SER A 288 6.25 -0.35 31.79
CA SER A 288 5.28 -0.77 30.78
C SER A 288 3.96 -1.26 31.38
N ALA A 289 2.83 -0.76 30.89
CA ALA A 289 1.49 -1.32 31.03
C ALA A 289 0.65 -0.92 29.81
N ASP A 290 -0.40 -1.67 29.51
CA ASP A 290 -1.07 -1.67 28.20
C ASP A 290 -2.51 -1.10 28.24
N LYS A 291 -3.02 -0.68 27.08
CA LYS A 291 -4.42 -0.37 26.70
C LYS A 291 -5.11 0.95 27.15
N ASP A 292 -6.16 1.22 26.38
CA ASP A 292 -7.28 2.20 26.49
C ASP A 292 -7.04 3.72 26.32
N SER A 293 -7.11 4.14 25.06
CA SER A 293 -8.30 4.86 24.54
C SER A 293 -8.89 5.99 25.42
N GLY A 294 -8.20 7.13 25.53
CA GLY A 294 -8.77 8.35 26.11
C GLY A 294 -8.09 9.63 25.64
N THR A 295 -8.85 10.57 25.06
CA THR A 295 -8.32 11.87 24.62
C THR A 295 -7.80 12.67 25.80
N SER A 296 -6.51 13.04 25.75
CA SER A 296 -5.83 13.64 26.89
C SER A 296 -6.42 14.99 27.27
N LYS A 297 -6.75 15.16 28.57
CA LYS A 297 -7.23 16.42 29.15
C LYS A 297 -6.31 17.61 28.84
N ILE A 298 -5.02 17.35 28.62
CA ILE A 298 -4.02 18.37 28.24
C ILE A 298 -4.32 18.95 26.85
N GLN A 299 -4.71 18.14 25.86
CA GLN A 299 -5.12 18.63 24.54
C GLN A 299 -6.41 19.46 24.62
N VAL A 300 -7.38 19.04 25.45
CA VAL A 300 -8.62 19.82 25.66
C VAL A 300 -8.31 21.19 26.25
N ILE A 301 -7.40 21.27 27.23
CA ILE A 301 -6.93 22.55 27.80
C ILE A 301 -6.28 23.43 26.73
N PHE A 302 -5.39 22.88 25.90
CA PHE A 302 -4.78 23.66 24.81
C PHE A 302 -5.80 24.19 23.79
N VAL A 303 -6.81 23.39 23.42
CA VAL A 303 -7.89 23.83 22.51
C VAL A 303 -8.74 24.94 23.14
N VAL A 304 -9.12 24.81 24.42
CA VAL A 304 -9.90 25.83 25.13
C VAL A 304 -9.11 27.15 25.26
N VAL A 305 -7.83 27.08 25.62
CA VAL A 305 -6.96 28.28 25.69
C VAL A 305 -6.84 28.95 24.32
N LEU A 306 -6.67 28.19 23.24
CA LEU A 306 -6.59 28.73 21.87
C LEU A 306 -7.89 29.46 21.48
N ILE A 307 -9.05 28.88 21.78
CA ILE A 307 -10.36 29.49 21.52
C ILE A 307 -10.55 30.79 22.31
N VAL A 308 -10.15 30.82 23.59
CA VAL A 308 -10.24 32.03 24.44
C VAL A 308 -9.33 33.15 23.91
N VAL A 309 -8.12 32.83 23.44
CA VAL A 309 -7.21 33.82 22.82
C VAL A 309 -7.80 34.40 21.53
N ILE A 310 -8.39 33.55 20.67
CA ILE A 310 -9.05 33.99 19.43
C ILE A 310 -10.28 34.86 19.73
N ALA A 311 -11.11 34.46 20.70
CA ALA A 311 -12.27 35.24 21.14
C ALA A 311 -11.89 36.61 21.71
N GLY A 312 -10.83 36.67 22.52
CA GLY A 312 -10.29 37.92 23.07
C GLY A 312 -9.79 38.88 21.97
N ALA A 313 -9.05 38.36 20.99
CA ALA A 313 -8.56 39.14 19.85
C ALA A 313 -9.71 39.71 19.00
N LEU A 314 -10.76 38.92 18.73
CA LEU A 314 -11.94 39.35 18.00
C LEU A 314 -12.78 40.38 18.78
N GLY A 315 -12.93 40.21 20.10
CA GLY A 315 -13.62 41.16 20.97
C GLY A 315 -12.94 42.54 20.99
N ALA A 316 -11.61 42.58 21.10
CA ALA A 316 -10.83 43.81 21.05
C ALA A 316 -10.99 44.53 19.69
N ALA A 317 -10.95 43.79 18.58
CA ALA A 317 -11.15 44.33 17.24
C ALA A 317 -12.56 44.92 17.02
N PHE A 318 -13.60 44.37 17.64
CA PHE A 318 -14.96 44.89 17.56
C PHE A 318 -15.18 46.15 18.41
N LEU A 319 -14.61 46.18 19.63
CA LEU A 319 -14.69 47.34 20.52
C LEU A 319 -13.93 48.56 19.97
N GLY A 320 -12.77 48.34 19.34
CA GLY A 320 -11.99 49.41 18.68
C GLY A 320 -12.71 50.10 17.52
N ARG A 321 -13.79 49.50 16.98
CA ARG A 321 -14.49 49.98 15.77
C ARG A 321 -15.70 50.88 16.05
N LYS A 322 -16.04 51.15 17.32
CA LYS A 322 -17.16 52.02 17.74
C LYS A 322 -16.75 53.44 18.20
N LYS A 323 -15.51 53.87 17.93
CA LYS A 323 -15.04 55.24 18.20
C LYS A 323 -14.35 55.86 16.98
N LYS A 324 -15.13 56.12 15.93
CA LYS A 324 -14.87 57.07 14.84
C LYS A 324 -16.20 57.48 14.22
#